data_AF-A0A3G6ZQM7-F1
#
_entry.id   AF-A0A3G6ZQM7-F1
#
_cell.length_a   1.000
_cell.length_b   1.000
_cell.length_c   1.000
_cell.angle_alpha   90.00
_cell.angle_beta   90.00
_cell.angle_gamma   90.00
#
_symmetry.space_group_name_H-M   'P 1'
#
loop_
_entity.id
_entity.type
_entity.pdbx_description
1 polymer ?
#
loop_
_entity_poly.entity_id
_entity_poly.type
_entity_poly.pdbx_seq_one_letter_code
_entity_poly.pdbx_strand_id
1 'polypeptide(L)'
;MTLLLRDGTWATASTLADALGVTPRSIRSYVGSINARVAPGVAIESGPLGYRAGPEGAVALRAAGGTDAGTPRDRLHTVIRGLLDTDTGIDLFDTAMELHVSPATLEADLARVRGLLSGTDLTLERSASTARLRGGEMARRRLLSRLAHDEMDAGAFDLGALRRSLAGTAVDADAFGAFKSDLVTELGGLGYYVNELGIADVVMHIAIAADRVAHRHPLSHDPASGSAAGADVAAVIERLVQQHFGVRLGEGDVQHLAALVLTRVIAPGGEGVQARARPSLDPRVEAAVRTAVGRAAREFLVDIDDEDFITRLALHVQNLRHRAQDQAWSRNPLTRSLKSTYPMIFELAVYIAGELDAELGFPLPDDEIAYIAMHVGGRLERSRQNAQLLTATIVCPGYYELHELLRSSVDRSLGQAIEVVGVETRVDPDWENLGTDLVLTTIDAPVTGERIVRIQPFLTDADVERVQAAAGRVRRARRLARLRTELERYFPADAFVRGLDVDDTGEEGIIRRLGGMLVAQGVIDDDYVERSIQRERMSSTAFTDALAVPHAIGMTATRTAIAVGVAEGSIPWGDSRVQVVALVAFSEGDREAFQTVFEQLVEVFSERESVSRIVRRGTDFPAFLDELVAVIDG
;
A
#
# COMPACT_ATOMS: atom_id res chain seq x y z
N MET A 1 -22.16 8.06 12.37
CA MET A 1 -21.53 7.21 13.41
C MET A 1 -20.08 6.88 13.06
N THR A 2 -19.80 6.30 11.89
CA THR A 2 -18.45 5.92 11.44
C THR A 2 -17.42 7.05 11.53
N LEU A 3 -17.76 8.26 11.08
CA LEU A 3 -16.90 9.45 11.22
C LEU A 3 -16.50 9.74 12.68
N LEU A 4 -17.48 9.72 13.59
CA LEU A 4 -17.24 10.01 15.02
C LEU A 4 -16.43 8.91 15.72
N LEU A 5 -16.54 7.65 15.28
CA LEU A 5 -15.74 6.54 15.81
C LEU A 5 -14.30 6.57 15.30
N ARG A 6 -14.08 7.02 14.07
CA ARG A 6 -12.74 7.12 13.48
C ARG A 6 -11.92 8.21 14.14
N ASP A 7 -12.52 9.38 14.35
CA ASP A 7 -11.80 10.56 14.81
C ASP A 7 -11.71 10.65 16.34
N GLY A 8 -12.56 9.92 17.07
CA GLY A 8 -12.51 9.77 18.53
C GLY A 8 -12.69 11.07 19.35
N THR A 9 -12.96 12.18 18.69
CA THR A 9 -12.95 13.54 19.24
C THR A 9 -14.26 14.28 18.95
N TRP A 10 -14.43 15.46 19.55
CA TRP A 10 -15.62 16.29 19.35
C TRP A 10 -15.63 16.93 17.96
N ALA A 11 -16.75 16.81 17.25
CA ALA A 11 -16.97 17.44 15.94
C ALA A 11 -18.23 18.31 15.95
N THR A 12 -18.16 19.49 15.34
CA THR A 12 -19.31 20.41 15.30
C THR A 12 -20.40 19.93 14.33
N ALA A 13 -21.62 20.41 14.51
CA ALA A 13 -22.73 20.15 13.59
C ALA A 13 -22.42 20.62 12.15
N SER A 14 -21.64 21.71 11.99
CA SER A 14 -21.25 22.22 10.68
C SER A 14 -20.22 21.30 10.03
N THR A 15 -19.16 20.94 10.76
CA THR A 15 -18.12 20.03 10.26
C THR A 15 -18.70 18.69 9.80
N LEU A 16 -19.64 18.14 10.59
CA LEU A 16 -20.33 16.90 10.21
C LEU A 16 -21.30 17.08 9.04
N ALA A 17 -21.95 18.23 8.95
CA ALA A 17 -22.84 18.57 7.84
C ALA A 17 -22.07 18.70 6.51
N ASP A 18 -20.92 19.38 6.53
CA ASP A 18 -20.04 19.55 5.38
C ASP A 18 -19.46 18.20 4.92
N ALA A 19 -19.00 17.37 5.85
CA ALA A 19 -18.48 16.04 5.54
C ALA A 19 -19.54 15.07 4.97
N LEU A 20 -20.82 15.28 5.29
CA LEU A 20 -21.93 14.42 4.87
C LEU A 20 -22.78 15.03 3.74
N GLY A 21 -22.47 16.26 3.30
CA GLY A 21 -23.25 16.97 2.27
C GLY A 21 -24.69 17.28 2.68
N VAL A 22 -24.95 17.51 3.97
CA VAL A 22 -26.30 17.79 4.51
C VAL A 22 -26.33 19.11 5.28
N THR A 23 -27.48 19.48 5.84
CA THR A 23 -27.58 20.68 6.70
C THR A 23 -27.23 20.37 8.16
N PRO A 24 -26.73 21.33 8.95
CA PRO A 24 -26.53 21.16 10.40
C PRO A 24 -27.80 20.79 11.17
N ARG A 25 -28.98 21.11 10.61
CA ARG A 25 -30.28 20.68 11.14
C ARG A 25 -30.50 19.17 10.95
N SER A 26 -30.11 18.62 9.82
CA SER A 26 -30.18 17.18 9.53
C SER A 26 -29.30 16.38 10.49
N ILE A 27 -28.13 16.90 10.87
CA ILE A 27 -27.22 16.26 11.84
C ILE A 27 -27.91 16.00 13.17
N ARG A 28 -28.67 16.95 13.71
CA ARG A 28 -29.44 16.76 14.95
C ARG A 28 -30.46 15.62 14.83
N SER A 29 -31.14 15.53 13.68
CA SER A 29 -32.10 14.46 13.39
C SER A 29 -31.42 13.09 13.32
N TYR A 30 -30.25 13.02 12.67
CA TYR A 30 -29.47 11.78 12.56
C TYR A 30 -28.95 11.32 13.92
N VAL A 31 -28.46 12.24 14.75
CA VAL A 31 -28.02 11.95 16.12
C VAL A 31 -29.16 11.39 16.96
N GLY A 32 -30.34 12.02 16.91
CA GLY A 32 -31.53 11.51 17.61
C GLY A 32 -31.93 10.11 17.14
N SER A 33 -31.92 9.88 15.82
CA SER A 33 -32.26 8.58 15.22
C SER A 33 -31.26 7.48 15.60
N ILE A 34 -29.96 7.81 15.69
CA ILE A 34 -28.91 6.86 16.06
C ILE A 34 -28.97 6.54 17.56
N ASN A 35 -29.19 7.52 18.43
CA ASN A 35 -29.34 7.29 19.87
C ASN A 35 -30.61 6.48 20.20
N ALA A 36 -31.69 6.64 19.43
CA ALA A 36 -32.90 5.84 19.61
C ALA A 36 -32.67 4.34 19.39
N ARG A 37 -31.66 3.94 18.61
CA ARG A 37 -31.33 2.52 18.31
C ARG A 37 -30.77 1.78 19.52
N VAL A 38 -30.27 2.49 20.52
CA VAL A 38 -29.59 1.89 21.67
C VAL A 38 -30.18 2.33 23.01
N ALA A 39 -31.38 2.91 23.01
CA ALA A 39 -32.03 3.34 24.23
C ALA A 39 -32.19 2.16 25.23
N PRO A 40 -31.82 2.32 26.52
CA PRO A 40 -31.56 3.59 27.23
C PRO A 40 -30.13 4.14 27.16
N GLY A 41 -29.20 3.49 26.46
CA GLY A 41 -27.83 3.97 26.36
C GLY A 41 -27.61 5.03 25.28
N VAL A 42 -26.35 5.43 25.08
CA VAL A 42 -25.96 6.60 24.27
C VAL A 42 -24.90 6.22 23.24
N ALA A 43 -25.28 6.30 21.97
CA ALA A 43 -24.40 6.04 20.84
C ALA A 43 -23.59 7.28 20.44
N ILE A 44 -24.18 8.46 20.53
CA ILE A 44 -23.58 9.75 20.20
C ILE A 44 -23.85 10.71 21.34
N GLU A 45 -22.78 11.19 21.97
CA GLU A 45 -22.86 12.22 22.98
C GLU A 45 -23.01 13.59 22.33
N SER A 46 -23.89 14.42 22.89
CA SER A 46 -24.12 15.79 22.44
C SER A 46 -23.68 16.77 23.54
N GLY A 47 -22.92 17.80 23.19
CA GLY A 47 -22.37 18.77 24.13
C GLY A 47 -22.06 20.14 23.50
N PRO A 48 -21.53 21.09 24.27
CA PRO A 48 -21.24 22.45 23.80
C PRO A 48 -20.16 22.48 22.70
N LEU A 49 -19.32 21.44 22.60
CA LEU A 49 -18.30 21.26 21.56
C LEU A 49 -18.82 20.51 20.32
N GLY A 50 -20.11 20.14 20.28
CA GLY A 50 -20.73 19.41 19.18
C GLY A 50 -21.10 17.98 19.54
N TYR A 51 -20.62 17.01 18.77
CA TYR A 51 -20.94 15.59 18.92
C TYR A 51 -19.68 14.74 18.96
N ARG A 52 -19.70 13.65 19.74
CA ARG A 52 -18.67 12.61 19.72
C ARG A 52 -19.28 11.22 19.86
N ALA A 53 -18.52 10.19 19.51
CA ALA A 53 -18.97 8.81 19.74
C ALA A 53 -19.12 8.56 21.25
N GLY A 54 -20.28 8.02 21.64
CA GLY A 54 -20.55 7.57 23.00
C GLY A 54 -20.16 6.10 23.21
N PRO A 55 -20.30 5.59 24.44
CA PRO A 55 -19.88 4.23 24.82
C PRO A 55 -20.58 3.12 24.02
N GLU A 56 -21.80 3.37 23.54
CA GLU A 56 -22.55 2.40 22.72
C GLU A 56 -22.43 2.68 21.22
N GLY A 57 -21.52 3.56 20.82
CA GLY A 57 -21.33 3.94 19.43
C GLY A 57 -21.06 2.76 18.48
N ALA A 58 -20.22 1.81 18.93
CA ALA A 58 -19.92 0.60 18.17
C ALA A 58 -21.09 -0.41 18.15
N VAL A 59 -21.97 -0.36 19.15
CA VAL A 59 -23.20 -1.19 19.20
C VAL A 59 -24.23 -0.62 18.25
N ALA A 60 -24.44 0.70 18.25
CA ALA A 60 -25.34 1.39 17.32
C ALA A 60 -24.92 1.24 15.85
N LEU A 61 -23.61 1.23 15.59
CA LEU A 61 -23.09 0.97 14.25
C LEU A 61 -23.39 -0.46 13.79
N ARG A 62 -23.24 -1.46 14.67
CA ARG A 62 -23.58 -2.86 14.37
C ARG A 62 -25.10 -3.08 14.24
N ALA A 63 -25.90 -2.40 15.05
CA ALA A 63 -27.35 -2.43 14.98
C ALA A 63 -27.93 -1.71 13.73
N ALA A 64 -27.13 -0.85 13.07
CA ALA A 64 -27.53 -0.16 11.85
C ALA A 64 -27.87 -1.11 10.69
N GLY A 65 -27.40 -2.36 10.72
CA GLY A 65 -27.68 -3.35 9.68
C GLY A 65 -29.15 -3.76 9.53
N GLY A 66 -30.03 -3.41 10.49
CA GLY A 66 -31.44 -3.84 10.53
C GLY A 66 -32.52 -2.76 10.40
N THR A 67 -32.19 -1.46 10.43
CA THR A 67 -33.22 -0.39 10.60
C THR A 67 -33.05 0.85 9.71
N ASP A 68 -32.53 0.72 8.48
CA ASP A 68 -32.49 1.85 7.52
C ASP A 68 -33.81 2.05 6.73
N ALA A 69 -34.84 1.26 7.04
CA ALA A 69 -36.17 1.39 6.46
C ALA A 69 -36.70 2.85 6.53
N GLY A 70 -36.79 3.50 5.36
CA GLY A 70 -37.38 4.83 5.19
C GLY A 70 -36.43 5.96 4.83
N THR A 71 -35.11 5.74 4.70
CA THR A 71 -34.22 6.80 4.18
C THR A 71 -34.54 7.14 2.72
N PRO A 72 -34.22 8.36 2.24
CA PRO A 72 -34.31 8.68 0.80
C PRO A 72 -33.52 7.73 -0.10
N ARG A 73 -32.46 7.11 0.43
CA ARG A 73 -31.61 6.17 -0.28
C ARG A 73 -32.28 4.79 -0.40
N ASP A 74 -32.77 4.24 0.70
CA ASP A 74 -33.53 2.98 0.73
C ASP A 74 -34.77 3.04 -0.15
N ARG A 75 -35.46 4.18 -0.13
CA ARG A 75 -36.62 4.41 -0.99
C ARG A 75 -36.24 4.40 -2.47
N LEU A 76 -35.14 5.07 -2.83
CA LEU A 76 -34.63 5.07 -4.20
C LEU A 76 -34.24 3.65 -4.67
N HIS A 77 -33.61 2.84 -3.80
CA HIS A 77 -33.28 1.45 -4.10
C HIS A 77 -34.55 0.60 -4.34
N THR A 78 -35.56 0.76 -3.49
CA THR A 78 -36.84 0.06 -3.62
C THR A 78 -37.53 0.41 -4.94
N VAL A 79 -37.51 1.69 -5.32
CA VAL A 79 -38.07 2.18 -6.60
C VAL A 79 -37.32 1.59 -7.79
N ILE A 80 -35.99 1.56 -7.77
CA ILE A 80 -35.20 0.98 -8.87
C ILE A 80 -35.49 -0.52 -9.02
N ARG A 81 -35.66 -1.25 -7.93
CA ARG A 81 -36.02 -2.68 -8.00
C ARG A 81 -37.40 -2.92 -8.59
N GLY A 82 -38.42 -2.19 -8.13
CA GLY A 82 -39.75 -2.29 -8.73
C GLY A 82 -39.74 -2.05 -10.25
N LEU A 83 -38.89 -1.12 -10.71
CA LEU A 83 -38.68 -0.83 -12.13
C LEU A 83 -37.90 -1.93 -12.90
N LEU A 84 -37.13 -2.76 -12.20
CA LEU A 84 -36.34 -3.85 -12.76
C LEU A 84 -37.11 -5.16 -12.80
N ASP A 85 -37.92 -5.44 -11.79
CA ASP A 85 -38.61 -6.74 -11.62
C ASP A 85 -39.85 -6.85 -12.51
N THR A 86 -40.45 -5.71 -12.87
CA THR A 86 -41.68 -5.67 -13.68
C THR A 86 -41.42 -5.08 -15.07
N ASP A 87 -41.77 -5.85 -16.12
CA ASP A 87 -41.69 -5.35 -17.51
C ASP A 87 -42.69 -4.24 -17.81
N THR A 88 -43.81 -4.23 -17.08
CA THR A 88 -44.86 -3.20 -17.20
C THR A 88 -44.48 -1.90 -16.50
N GLY A 89 -43.47 -1.94 -15.62
CA GLY A 89 -43.12 -0.82 -14.75
C GLY A 89 -44.02 -0.70 -13.52
N ILE A 90 -43.78 0.36 -12.75
CA ILE A 90 -44.45 0.67 -11.49
C ILE A 90 -45.52 1.76 -11.68
N ASP A 91 -46.63 1.67 -10.95
CA ASP A 91 -47.59 2.77 -10.84
C ASP A 91 -47.16 3.75 -9.73
N LEU A 92 -47.10 5.03 -10.07
CA LEU A 92 -46.61 6.09 -9.19
C LEU A 92 -47.49 6.26 -7.94
N PHE A 93 -48.81 6.14 -8.06
CA PHE A 93 -49.70 6.37 -6.93
C PHE A 93 -49.69 5.18 -5.97
N ASP A 94 -49.75 3.97 -6.51
CA ASP A 94 -49.71 2.74 -5.71
C ASP A 94 -48.36 2.62 -5.00
N THR A 95 -47.26 2.84 -5.73
CA THR A 95 -45.91 2.79 -5.14
C THR A 95 -45.71 3.87 -4.08
N ALA A 96 -46.27 5.06 -4.26
CA ALA A 96 -46.19 6.13 -3.24
C ALA A 96 -46.95 5.73 -1.96
N MET A 97 -48.10 5.07 -2.11
CA MET A 97 -48.86 4.54 -0.98
C MET A 97 -48.12 3.43 -0.23
N GLU A 98 -47.55 2.47 -0.96
CA GLU A 98 -46.76 1.37 -0.39
C GLU A 98 -45.53 1.86 0.37
N LEU A 99 -44.86 2.89 -0.16
CA LEU A 99 -43.69 3.50 0.47
C LEU A 99 -44.04 4.55 1.55
N HIS A 100 -45.34 4.77 1.81
CA HIS A 100 -45.86 5.77 2.74
C HIS A 100 -45.31 7.20 2.50
N VAL A 101 -45.22 7.60 1.23
CA VAL A 101 -44.77 8.94 0.81
C VAL A 101 -45.78 9.65 -0.09
N SER A 102 -45.61 10.96 -0.30
CA SER A 102 -46.44 11.69 -1.27
C SER A 102 -46.05 11.37 -2.71
N PRO A 103 -46.98 11.46 -3.70
CA PRO A 103 -46.65 11.29 -5.11
C PRO A 103 -45.54 12.24 -5.59
N ALA A 104 -45.49 13.47 -5.07
CA ALA A 104 -44.44 14.44 -5.39
C ALA A 104 -43.05 14.00 -4.87
N THR A 105 -43.00 13.30 -3.72
CA THR A 105 -41.76 12.74 -3.19
C THR A 105 -41.25 11.63 -4.10
N LEU A 106 -42.12 10.72 -4.54
CA LEU A 106 -41.77 9.64 -5.45
C LEU A 106 -41.34 10.18 -6.83
N GLU A 107 -41.96 11.25 -7.29
CA GLU A 107 -41.59 11.93 -8.54
C GLU A 107 -40.17 12.54 -8.46
N ALA A 108 -39.80 13.10 -7.30
CA ALA A 108 -38.43 13.53 -7.03
C ALA A 108 -37.44 12.34 -6.96
N ASP A 109 -37.86 11.18 -6.46
CA ASP A 109 -37.05 9.96 -6.53
C ASP A 109 -36.83 9.49 -7.98
N LEU A 110 -37.87 9.49 -8.82
CA LEU A 110 -37.73 9.15 -10.25
C LEU A 110 -36.81 10.13 -11.00
N ALA A 111 -36.80 11.41 -10.63
CA ALA A 111 -35.84 12.37 -11.16
C ALA A 111 -34.40 12.02 -10.78
N ARG A 112 -34.16 11.59 -9.53
CA ARG A 112 -32.85 11.06 -9.10
C ARG A 112 -32.47 9.80 -9.85
N VAL A 113 -33.42 8.87 -10.05
CA VAL A 113 -33.20 7.65 -10.86
C VAL A 113 -32.74 8.03 -12.27
N ARG A 114 -33.40 8.99 -12.94
CA ARG A 114 -32.94 9.46 -14.26
C ARG A 114 -31.50 9.96 -14.26
N GLY A 115 -31.07 10.64 -13.20
CA GLY A 115 -29.68 11.06 -13.03
C GLY A 115 -28.70 9.88 -13.01
N LEU A 116 -29.05 8.78 -12.32
CA LEU A 116 -28.24 7.56 -12.24
C LEU A 116 -28.15 6.77 -13.56
N LEU A 117 -29.14 6.94 -14.44
CA LEU A 117 -29.17 6.31 -15.76
C LEU A 117 -28.35 7.08 -16.81
N SER A 118 -27.89 8.30 -16.51
CA SER A 118 -27.08 9.09 -17.42
C SER A 118 -25.78 8.35 -17.81
N GLY A 119 -25.50 8.25 -19.11
CA GLY A 119 -24.33 7.53 -19.63
C GLY A 119 -24.47 6.00 -19.66
N THR A 120 -25.69 5.49 -19.51
CA THR A 120 -26.01 4.05 -19.56
C THR A 120 -26.95 3.76 -20.74
N ASP A 121 -27.04 2.51 -21.16
CA ASP A 121 -27.99 2.07 -22.19
C ASP A 121 -29.44 1.90 -21.65
N LEU A 122 -29.71 2.43 -20.46
CA LEU A 122 -31.02 2.37 -19.81
C LEU A 122 -31.75 3.71 -19.90
N THR A 123 -33.05 3.68 -20.18
CA THR A 123 -33.90 4.87 -20.19
C THR A 123 -35.14 4.67 -19.35
N LEU A 124 -35.54 5.72 -18.61
CA LEU A 124 -36.77 5.72 -17.81
C LEU A 124 -37.89 6.39 -18.59
N GLU A 125 -38.83 5.60 -19.08
CA GLU A 125 -40.02 6.08 -19.78
C GLU A 125 -41.17 6.30 -18.80
N ARG A 126 -42.00 7.31 -19.06
CA ARG A 126 -43.24 7.55 -18.31
C ARG A 126 -44.43 7.61 -19.25
N SER A 127 -45.50 6.92 -18.90
CA SER A 127 -46.80 7.01 -19.56
C SER A 127 -47.88 7.13 -18.50
N ALA A 128 -48.51 8.31 -18.41
CA ALA A 128 -49.48 8.64 -17.36
C ALA A 128 -48.92 8.40 -15.93
N SER A 129 -49.54 7.50 -15.17
CA SER A 129 -49.14 7.10 -13.82
C SER A 129 -48.04 6.03 -13.80
N THR A 130 -47.73 5.40 -14.94
CA THR A 130 -46.78 4.29 -15.00
C THR A 130 -45.37 4.76 -15.40
N ALA A 131 -44.36 4.34 -14.64
CA ALA A 131 -42.94 4.53 -14.96
C ALA A 131 -42.30 3.17 -15.24
N ARG A 132 -41.54 3.05 -16.34
CA ARG A 132 -40.87 1.79 -16.73
C ARG A 132 -39.45 2.01 -17.20
N LEU A 133 -38.59 1.03 -16.95
CA LEU A 133 -37.21 1.04 -17.41
C LEU A 133 -37.08 0.30 -18.75
N ARG A 134 -36.37 0.88 -19.71
CA ARG A 134 -36.04 0.28 -21.02
C ARG A 134 -34.54 0.08 -21.14
N GLY A 135 -34.14 -0.94 -21.89
CA GLY A 135 -32.75 -1.32 -22.16
C GLY A 135 -32.51 -2.82 -21.94
N GLY A 136 -31.34 -3.30 -22.39
CA GLY A 136 -30.97 -4.72 -22.34
C GLY A 136 -30.68 -5.23 -20.93
N GLU A 137 -30.80 -6.54 -20.74
CA GLU A 137 -30.61 -7.18 -19.43
C GLU A 137 -29.20 -6.95 -18.86
N MET A 138 -28.17 -6.93 -19.70
CA MET A 138 -26.80 -6.62 -19.24
C MET A 138 -26.70 -5.22 -18.62
N ALA A 139 -27.34 -4.22 -19.23
CA ALA A 139 -27.34 -2.86 -18.70
C ALA A 139 -28.09 -2.76 -17.36
N ARG A 140 -29.16 -3.56 -17.20
CA ARG A 140 -29.91 -3.69 -15.94
C ARG A 140 -29.06 -4.31 -14.83
N ARG A 141 -28.33 -5.39 -15.12
CA ARG A 141 -27.40 -6.02 -14.18
C ARG A 141 -26.27 -5.07 -13.78
N ARG A 142 -25.71 -4.30 -14.72
CA ARG A 142 -24.72 -3.24 -14.42
C ARG A 142 -25.27 -2.15 -13.52
N LEU A 143 -26.57 -1.83 -13.58
CA LEU A 143 -27.21 -0.90 -12.64
C LEU A 143 -27.28 -1.50 -11.23
N LEU A 144 -27.70 -2.77 -11.11
CA LEU A 144 -27.74 -3.47 -9.82
C LEU A 144 -26.35 -3.61 -9.19
N SER A 145 -25.33 -4.00 -9.98
CA SER A 145 -23.95 -4.06 -9.50
C SER A 145 -23.46 -2.70 -9.00
N ARG A 146 -23.79 -1.59 -9.69
CA ARG A 146 -23.42 -0.24 -9.24
C ARG A 146 -24.08 0.14 -7.91
N LEU A 147 -25.37 -0.14 -7.75
CA LEU A 147 -26.10 0.14 -6.51
C LEU A 147 -25.54 -0.66 -5.33
N ALA A 148 -25.22 -1.93 -5.54
CA ALA A 148 -24.60 -2.78 -4.53
C ALA A 148 -23.20 -2.26 -4.12
N HIS A 149 -22.37 -1.84 -5.08
CA HIS A 149 -21.06 -1.28 -4.77
C HIS A 149 -21.12 0.07 -4.05
N ASP A 150 -22.03 0.96 -4.44
CA ASP A 150 -22.18 2.27 -3.80
C ASP A 150 -22.62 2.13 -2.33
N GLU A 151 -23.33 1.06 -1.97
CA GLU A 151 -23.60 0.71 -0.57
C GLU A 151 -22.35 0.23 0.18
N MET A 152 -21.48 -0.56 -0.46
CA MET A 152 -20.23 -1.03 0.14
C MET A 152 -19.24 0.11 0.42
N ASP A 153 -19.15 1.08 -0.51
CA ASP A 153 -18.31 2.28 -0.39
C ASP A 153 -18.72 3.23 0.75
N ALA A 154 -19.99 3.17 1.19
CA ALA A 154 -20.52 3.99 2.28
C ALA A 154 -20.09 3.51 3.68
N GLY A 155 -19.26 2.48 3.76
CA GLY A 155 -18.55 2.11 4.98
C GLY A 155 -19.04 0.81 5.61
N ALA A 156 -18.91 -0.30 4.87
CA ALA A 156 -18.49 -1.61 5.37
C ALA A 156 -18.54 -2.60 4.21
N PHE A 157 -17.59 -3.54 4.17
CA PHE A 157 -17.75 -4.82 3.49
C PHE A 157 -18.83 -5.64 4.23
N ASP A 158 -20.06 -5.13 4.26
CA ASP A 158 -21.18 -5.75 4.95
C ASP A 158 -21.94 -6.58 3.92
N LEU A 159 -21.79 -7.91 3.99
CA LEU A 159 -22.68 -8.85 3.32
C LEU A 159 -24.16 -8.55 3.67
N GLY A 160 -24.42 -7.90 4.81
CA GLY A 160 -25.70 -7.33 5.21
C GLY A 160 -26.22 -6.19 4.32
N ALA A 161 -25.35 -5.38 3.71
CA ALA A 161 -25.74 -4.35 2.74
C ALA A 161 -26.11 -4.99 1.40
N LEU A 162 -25.28 -5.91 0.90
CA LEU A 162 -25.64 -6.76 -0.24
C LEU A 162 -26.96 -7.50 0.02
N ARG A 163 -27.18 -8.02 1.24
CA ARG A 163 -28.45 -8.61 1.71
C ARG A 163 -29.62 -7.64 1.69
N ARG A 164 -29.44 -6.34 1.95
CA ARG A 164 -30.51 -5.33 1.85
C ARG A 164 -30.79 -4.99 0.38
N SER A 165 -29.74 -4.83 -0.43
CA SER A 165 -29.80 -4.68 -1.89
C SER A 165 -30.29 -5.94 -2.62
N LEU A 166 -30.35 -7.08 -1.93
CA LEU A 166 -30.96 -8.36 -2.35
C LEU A 166 -32.14 -8.80 -1.45
N ALA A 167 -32.63 -7.94 -0.55
CA ALA A 167 -33.77 -8.26 0.30
C ALA A 167 -35.04 -8.33 -0.55
N GLY A 168 -35.80 -9.43 -0.43
CA GLY A 168 -36.96 -9.76 -1.27
C GLY A 168 -36.75 -10.95 -2.23
N THR A 169 -35.54 -11.51 -2.28
CA THR A 169 -35.18 -12.61 -3.18
C THR A 169 -35.40 -13.99 -2.55
N ALA A 170 -35.54 -15.03 -3.39
CA ALA A 170 -35.71 -16.42 -2.97
C ALA A 170 -34.44 -17.08 -2.37
N VAL A 171 -33.42 -16.29 -2.07
CA VAL A 171 -32.06 -16.74 -1.73
C VAL A 171 -31.75 -16.42 -0.27
N ASP A 172 -31.36 -17.44 0.49
CA ASP A 172 -30.99 -17.32 1.91
C ASP A 172 -29.63 -16.61 2.08
N ALA A 173 -29.51 -15.77 3.11
CA ALA A 173 -28.29 -15.03 3.41
C ALA A 173 -27.12 -15.97 3.77
N ASP A 174 -27.43 -17.10 4.41
CA ASP A 174 -26.44 -18.12 4.78
C ASP A 174 -25.91 -18.89 3.54
N ALA A 175 -26.69 -18.92 2.45
CA ALA A 175 -26.30 -19.58 1.21
C ALA A 175 -25.12 -18.88 0.51
N PHE A 176 -24.94 -17.57 0.69
CA PHE A 176 -23.84 -16.83 0.07
C PHE A 176 -22.46 -17.17 0.64
N GLY A 177 -22.37 -17.34 1.97
CA GLY A 177 -21.13 -17.74 2.62
C GLY A 177 -20.70 -19.13 2.18
N ALA A 178 -21.63 -20.09 2.21
CA ALA A 178 -21.41 -21.45 1.76
C ALA A 178 -21.05 -21.51 0.25
N PHE A 179 -21.79 -20.77 -0.59
CA PHE A 179 -21.50 -20.66 -2.02
C PHE A 179 -20.08 -20.14 -2.29
N LYS A 180 -19.66 -19.06 -1.61
CA LYS A 180 -18.29 -18.53 -1.75
C LYS A 180 -17.26 -19.60 -1.40
N SER A 181 -17.41 -20.26 -0.24
CA SER A 181 -16.46 -21.28 0.22
C SER A 181 -16.37 -22.48 -0.74
N ASP A 182 -17.51 -22.96 -1.24
CA ASP A 182 -17.55 -24.07 -2.19
C ASP A 182 -16.94 -23.67 -3.54
N LEU A 183 -17.26 -22.48 -4.05
CA LEU A 183 -16.69 -21.95 -5.30
C LEU A 183 -15.16 -21.83 -5.22
N VAL A 184 -14.62 -21.32 -4.10
CA VAL A 184 -13.17 -21.22 -3.89
C VAL A 184 -12.52 -22.60 -3.86
N THR A 185 -13.14 -23.54 -3.15
CA THR A 185 -12.64 -24.91 -3.01
C THR A 185 -12.59 -25.63 -4.35
N GLU A 186 -13.66 -25.54 -5.15
CA GLU A 186 -13.75 -26.21 -6.44
C GLU A 186 -12.84 -25.58 -7.50
N LEU A 187 -12.73 -24.24 -7.54
CA LEU A 187 -11.77 -23.57 -8.41
C LEU A 187 -10.33 -23.96 -8.03
N GLY A 188 -10.03 -24.09 -6.74
CA GLY A 188 -8.75 -24.62 -6.25
C GLY A 188 -8.50 -26.06 -6.70
N GLY A 189 -9.53 -26.92 -6.68
CA GLY A 189 -9.47 -28.29 -7.20
C GLY A 189 -9.21 -28.37 -8.71
N LEU A 190 -9.63 -27.36 -9.47
CA LEU A 190 -9.30 -27.18 -10.89
C LEU A 190 -7.90 -26.57 -11.12
N GLY A 191 -7.17 -26.25 -10.05
CA GLY A 191 -5.82 -25.68 -10.12
C GLY A 191 -5.78 -24.16 -10.25
N TYR A 192 -6.89 -23.46 -10.00
CA TYR A 192 -6.95 -22.00 -10.03
C TYR A 192 -6.65 -21.37 -8.67
N TYR A 193 -5.88 -20.28 -8.67
CA TYR A 193 -5.74 -19.42 -7.49
C TYR A 193 -6.81 -18.34 -7.51
N VAL A 194 -7.55 -18.25 -6.41
CA VAL A 194 -8.67 -17.31 -6.26
C VAL A 194 -8.19 -16.02 -5.60
N ASN A 195 -8.35 -14.91 -6.32
CA ASN A 195 -8.17 -13.56 -5.76
C ASN A 195 -9.32 -13.23 -4.79
N GLU A 196 -9.02 -13.13 -3.49
CA GLU A 196 -9.99 -12.77 -2.45
C GLU A 196 -10.63 -11.39 -2.64
N LEU A 197 -9.95 -10.44 -3.32
CA LEU A 197 -10.53 -9.13 -3.65
C LEU A 197 -11.51 -9.23 -4.83
N GLY A 198 -11.24 -10.12 -5.79
CA GLY A 198 -12.07 -10.32 -6.98
C GLY A 198 -13.26 -11.26 -6.75
N ILE A 199 -13.14 -12.22 -5.83
CA ILE A 199 -14.19 -13.23 -5.60
C ILE A 199 -15.47 -12.61 -5.02
N ALA A 200 -15.37 -11.57 -4.19
CA ALA A 200 -16.54 -10.90 -3.64
C ALA A 200 -17.40 -10.26 -4.73
N ASP A 201 -16.75 -9.60 -5.69
CA ASP A 201 -17.40 -8.99 -6.84
C ASP A 201 -18.03 -10.06 -7.75
N VAL A 202 -17.34 -11.19 -7.96
CA VAL A 202 -17.91 -12.31 -8.71
C VAL A 202 -19.12 -12.93 -8.03
N VAL A 203 -19.05 -13.20 -6.72
CA VAL A 203 -20.19 -13.73 -5.95
C VAL A 203 -21.39 -12.79 -6.05
N MET A 204 -21.18 -11.47 -6.01
CA MET A 204 -22.23 -10.49 -6.23
C MET A 204 -22.83 -10.57 -7.65
N HIS A 205 -22.01 -10.70 -8.69
CA HIS A 205 -22.53 -10.84 -10.06
C HIS A 205 -23.32 -12.14 -10.25
N ILE A 206 -22.88 -13.23 -9.62
CA ILE A 206 -23.60 -14.50 -9.61
C ILE A 206 -24.93 -14.36 -8.86
N ALA A 207 -24.95 -13.66 -7.73
CA ALA A 207 -26.16 -13.37 -6.96
C ALA A 207 -27.18 -12.61 -7.80
N ILE A 208 -26.75 -11.53 -8.46
CA ILE A 208 -27.59 -10.73 -9.36
C ILE A 208 -28.10 -11.59 -10.51
N ALA A 209 -27.26 -12.41 -11.13
CA ALA A 209 -27.68 -13.29 -12.21
C ALA A 209 -28.74 -14.31 -11.76
N ALA A 210 -28.51 -14.97 -10.63
CA ALA A 210 -29.45 -15.93 -10.06
C ALA A 210 -30.81 -15.27 -9.74
N ASP A 211 -30.79 -14.08 -9.14
CA ASP A 211 -31.98 -13.29 -8.83
C ASP A 211 -32.77 -12.90 -10.09
N ARG A 212 -32.09 -12.36 -11.10
CA ARG A 212 -32.72 -11.97 -12.37
C ARG A 212 -33.34 -13.16 -13.09
N VAL A 213 -32.65 -14.31 -13.10
CA VAL A 213 -33.19 -15.55 -13.67
C VAL A 213 -34.40 -16.06 -12.86
N ALA A 214 -34.38 -15.99 -11.53
CA ALA A 214 -35.52 -16.35 -10.69
C ALA A 214 -36.78 -15.50 -11.02
N HIS A 215 -36.58 -14.23 -11.37
CA HIS A 215 -37.63 -13.32 -11.83
C HIS A 215 -37.93 -13.39 -13.34
N ARG A 216 -37.45 -14.44 -14.03
CA ARG A 216 -37.67 -14.71 -15.48
C ARG A 216 -37.02 -13.68 -16.42
N HIS A 217 -35.90 -13.11 -16.01
CA HIS A 217 -35.05 -12.21 -16.82
C HIS A 217 -33.67 -12.84 -17.12
N PRO A 218 -33.59 -13.95 -17.87
CA PRO A 218 -32.32 -14.57 -18.24
C PRO A 218 -31.57 -13.74 -19.28
N LEU A 219 -30.24 -13.93 -19.34
CA LEU A 219 -29.46 -13.31 -20.40
C LEU A 219 -29.67 -14.03 -21.73
N SER A 220 -29.94 -13.27 -22.80
CA SER A 220 -29.98 -13.83 -24.16
C SER A 220 -28.59 -14.33 -24.56
N HIS A 221 -28.55 -15.52 -25.16
CA HIS A 221 -27.33 -16.11 -25.70
C HIS A 221 -27.12 -15.67 -27.15
N ASP A 222 -25.91 -15.23 -27.49
CA ASP A 222 -25.45 -15.11 -28.88
C ASP A 222 -24.64 -16.37 -29.24
N PRO A 223 -25.15 -17.26 -30.11
CA PRO A 223 -24.46 -18.50 -30.48
C PRO A 223 -23.09 -18.29 -31.15
N ALA A 224 -22.79 -17.07 -31.62
CA ALA A 224 -21.53 -16.77 -32.31
C ALA A 224 -20.34 -16.50 -31.37
N SER A 225 -20.56 -16.31 -30.06
CA SER A 225 -19.52 -15.89 -29.11
C SER A 225 -18.86 -17.02 -28.30
N GLY A 226 -19.20 -18.29 -28.62
CA GLY A 226 -18.75 -19.46 -27.85
C GLY A 226 -17.24 -19.70 -27.87
N SER A 227 -16.55 -19.32 -26.79
CA SER A 227 -15.22 -19.83 -26.46
C SER A 227 -15.37 -21.18 -25.75
N ALA A 228 -14.67 -22.21 -26.24
CA ALA A 228 -14.59 -23.52 -25.57
C ALA A 228 -13.78 -23.46 -24.25
N ALA A 229 -13.09 -22.35 -23.97
CA ALA A 229 -12.32 -22.17 -22.76
C ALA A 229 -13.26 -21.85 -21.58
N GLY A 230 -13.16 -22.64 -20.50
CA GLY A 230 -13.94 -22.41 -19.28
C GLY A 230 -15.15 -23.30 -19.08
N ALA A 231 -15.34 -24.35 -19.89
CA ALA A 231 -16.45 -25.30 -19.72
C ALA A 231 -16.51 -25.93 -18.31
N ASP A 232 -15.34 -26.22 -17.73
CA ASP A 232 -15.25 -26.76 -16.37
C ASP A 232 -15.73 -25.72 -15.33
N VAL A 233 -15.32 -24.46 -15.49
CA VAL A 233 -15.76 -23.34 -14.63
C VAL A 233 -17.26 -23.09 -14.76
N ALA A 234 -17.78 -23.13 -16.00
CA ALA A 234 -19.20 -23.03 -16.29
C ALA A 234 -20.02 -24.13 -15.57
N ALA A 235 -19.56 -25.39 -15.63
CA ALA A 235 -20.21 -26.51 -14.96
C ALA A 235 -20.20 -26.38 -13.42
N VAL A 236 -19.10 -25.87 -12.86
CA VAL A 236 -19.00 -25.57 -11.41
C VAL A 236 -20.02 -24.50 -11.02
N ILE A 237 -20.08 -23.38 -11.74
CA ILE A 237 -21.02 -22.29 -11.46
C ILE A 237 -22.46 -22.78 -11.55
N GLU A 238 -22.83 -23.48 -12.62
CA GLU A 238 -24.18 -23.99 -12.82
C GLU A 238 -24.63 -24.89 -11.66
N ARG A 239 -23.77 -25.85 -11.26
CA ARG A 239 -24.06 -26.77 -10.16
C ARG A 239 -24.20 -26.04 -8.83
N LEU A 240 -23.26 -25.15 -8.49
CA LEU A 240 -23.28 -24.43 -7.22
C LEU A 240 -24.46 -23.46 -7.13
N VAL A 241 -24.83 -22.81 -8.24
CA VAL A 241 -26.01 -21.94 -8.28
C VAL A 241 -27.30 -22.74 -8.10
N GLN A 242 -27.42 -23.90 -8.74
CA GLN A 242 -28.56 -24.78 -8.53
C GLN A 242 -28.64 -25.31 -7.08
N GLN A 243 -27.49 -25.62 -6.46
CA GLN A 243 -27.41 -26.15 -5.10
C GLN A 243 -27.76 -25.11 -4.04
N HIS A 244 -27.17 -23.91 -4.14
CA HIS A 244 -27.27 -22.87 -3.09
C HIS A 244 -28.41 -21.89 -3.33
N PHE A 245 -28.75 -21.61 -4.58
CA PHE A 245 -29.80 -20.64 -4.94
C PHE A 245 -31.06 -21.28 -5.50
N GLY A 246 -31.05 -22.57 -5.86
CA GLY A 246 -32.21 -23.27 -6.41
C GLY A 246 -32.58 -22.87 -7.84
N VAL A 247 -31.72 -22.10 -8.51
CA VAL A 247 -31.98 -21.51 -9.84
C VAL A 247 -31.23 -22.28 -10.93
N ARG A 248 -31.89 -22.52 -12.07
CA ARG A 248 -31.25 -23.01 -13.30
C ARG A 248 -30.88 -21.84 -14.20
N LEU A 249 -29.59 -21.62 -14.37
CA LEU A 249 -29.07 -20.59 -15.25
C LEU A 249 -29.28 -20.97 -16.73
N GLY A 250 -29.55 -19.98 -17.57
CA GLY A 250 -29.53 -20.16 -19.03
C GLY A 250 -28.09 -20.21 -19.56
N GLU A 251 -27.92 -20.67 -20.79
CA GLU A 251 -26.59 -20.78 -21.43
C GLU A 251 -25.86 -19.42 -21.51
N GLY A 252 -26.59 -18.34 -21.82
CA GLY A 252 -26.03 -16.97 -21.82
C GLY A 252 -25.56 -16.52 -20.43
N ASP A 253 -26.26 -16.91 -19.37
CA ASP A 253 -25.87 -16.61 -17.98
C ASP A 253 -24.62 -17.38 -17.57
N VAL A 254 -24.59 -18.69 -17.85
CA VAL A 254 -23.45 -19.56 -17.49
C VAL A 254 -22.17 -19.09 -18.17
N GLN A 255 -22.22 -18.77 -19.47
CA GLN A 255 -21.06 -18.29 -20.21
C GLN A 255 -20.58 -16.93 -19.71
N HIS A 256 -21.50 -16.00 -19.44
CA HIS A 256 -21.14 -14.69 -18.89
C HIS A 256 -20.45 -14.80 -17.53
N LEU A 257 -21.01 -15.61 -16.61
CA LEU A 257 -20.44 -15.81 -15.28
C LEU A 257 -19.10 -16.55 -15.32
N ALA A 258 -18.95 -17.54 -16.22
CA ALA A 258 -17.67 -18.23 -16.41
C ALA A 258 -16.58 -17.26 -16.91
N ALA A 259 -16.91 -16.39 -17.87
CA ALA A 259 -15.99 -15.35 -18.33
C ALA A 259 -15.59 -14.37 -17.21
N LEU A 260 -16.53 -13.99 -16.34
CA LEU A 260 -16.23 -13.16 -15.17
C LEU A 260 -15.27 -13.85 -14.20
N VAL A 261 -15.50 -15.12 -13.87
CA VAL A 261 -14.59 -15.89 -13.00
C VAL A 261 -13.19 -15.96 -13.62
N LEU A 262 -13.10 -16.36 -14.89
CA LEU A 262 -11.84 -16.51 -15.61
C LEU A 262 -11.03 -15.21 -15.67
N THR A 263 -11.70 -14.07 -15.81
CA THR A 263 -11.04 -12.77 -15.97
C THR A 263 -10.76 -12.03 -14.66
N ARG A 264 -11.57 -12.23 -13.61
CA ARG A 264 -11.48 -11.46 -12.34
C ARG A 264 -10.87 -12.23 -11.17
N VAL A 265 -10.97 -13.57 -11.16
CA VAL A 265 -10.66 -14.39 -9.98
C VAL A 265 -9.35 -15.12 -10.13
N ILE A 266 -8.97 -15.49 -11.36
CA ILE A 266 -7.87 -16.43 -11.60
C ILE A 266 -6.54 -15.70 -11.75
N ALA A 267 -5.66 -15.88 -10.76
CA ALA A 267 -4.26 -15.47 -10.84
C ALA A 267 -3.38 -16.65 -11.29
N PRO A 268 -2.34 -16.43 -12.12
CA PRO A 268 -1.34 -17.44 -12.38
C PRO A 268 -0.41 -17.53 -11.16
N GLY A 269 -0.43 -18.65 -10.43
CA GLY A 269 0.45 -18.89 -9.28
C GLY A 269 0.88 -20.35 -9.17
N GLY A 270 2.15 -20.59 -8.82
CA GLY A 270 2.68 -21.88 -8.39
C GLY A 270 3.52 -22.67 -9.40
N GLU A 271 4.82 -22.80 -9.12
CA GLU A 271 5.69 -23.86 -9.64
C GLU A 271 5.17 -25.21 -9.14
N GLY A 272 4.24 -25.84 -9.87
CA GLY A 272 3.75 -27.16 -9.45
C GLY A 272 2.51 -27.70 -10.13
N VAL A 273 1.77 -26.92 -10.92
CA VAL A 273 0.54 -27.43 -11.56
C VAL A 273 0.73 -27.57 -13.07
N GLN A 274 0.44 -28.78 -13.54
CA GLN A 274 0.65 -29.29 -14.90
C GLN A 274 0.12 -28.33 -15.98
N ALA A 275 0.82 -28.36 -17.12
CA ALA A 275 0.68 -27.54 -18.33
C ALA A 275 -0.68 -27.57 -19.07
N ARG A 276 -1.80 -27.86 -18.41
CA ARG A 276 -3.11 -28.06 -19.05
C ARG A 276 -4.07 -26.85 -19.00
N ALA A 277 -3.76 -25.82 -18.21
CA ALA A 277 -4.69 -24.68 -18.04
C ALA A 277 -4.00 -23.30 -17.97
N ARG A 278 -2.77 -23.13 -18.50
CA ARG A 278 -2.27 -21.77 -18.73
C ARG A 278 -3.00 -21.21 -19.95
N PRO A 279 -3.82 -20.15 -19.82
CA PRO A 279 -4.33 -19.47 -21.00
C PRO A 279 -3.14 -19.03 -21.84
N SER A 280 -3.15 -19.32 -23.13
CA SER A 280 -2.12 -18.86 -24.05
C SER A 280 -2.03 -17.34 -23.90
N LEU A 281 -0.85 -16.84 -23.54
CA LEU A 281 -0.60 -15.41 -23.49
C LEU A 281 -0.54 -14.91 -24.94
N ASP A 282 -1.28 -13.85 -25.23
CA ASP A 282 -1.24 -13.17 -26.51
C ASP A 282 0.14 -12.49 -26.66
N PRO A 283 0.95 -12.87 -27.67
CA PRO A 283 2.29 -12.30 -27.86
C PRO A 283 2.29 -10.78 -28.00
N ARG A 284 1.19 -10.20 -28.52
CA ARG A 284 1.05 -8.75 -28.63
C ARG A 284 0.87 -8.09 -27.26
N VAL A 285 0.13 -8.73 -26.36
CA VAL A 285 -0.06 -8.22 -24.98
C VAL A 285 1.26 -8.31 -24.22
N GLU A 286 1.95 -9.45 -24.31
CA GLU A 286 3.26 -9.63 -23.66
C GLU A 286 4.27 -8.58 -24.12
N ALA A 287 4.37 -8.35 -25.43
CA ALA A 287 5.28 -7.35 -26.00
C ALA A 287 4.95 -5.92 -25.53
N ALA A 288 3.66 -5.57 -25.47
CA ALA A 288 3.21 -4.27 -24.97
C ALA A 288 3.56 -4.08 -23.48
N VAL A 289 3.30 -5.10 -22.64
CA VAL A 289 3.64 -5.06 -21.21
C VAL A 289 5.15 -4.93 -21.01
N ARG A 290 5.95 -5.74 -21.70
CA ARG A 290 7.42 -5.68 -21.63
C ARG A 290 7.95 -4.30 -22.01
N THR A 291 7.40 -3.71 -23.07
CA THR A 291 7.78 -2.35 -23.50
C THR A 291 7.41 -1.30 -22.46
N ALA A 292 6.19 -1.35 -21.93
CA ALA A 292 5.70 -0.43 -20.90
C ALA A 292 6.55 -0.51 -19.62
N VAL A 293 6.79 -1.74 -19.12
CA VAL A 293 7.62 -1.99 -17.94
C VAL A 293 9.06 -1.52 -18.14
N GLY A 294 9.68 -1.82 -19.28
CA GLY A 294 11.05 -1.40 -19.56
C GLY A 294 11.19 0.13 -19.68
N ARG A 295 10.19 0.84 -20.22
CA ARG A 295 10.18 2.31 -20.24
C ARG A 295 10.00 2.88 -18.83
N ALA A 296 9.05 2.33 -18.07
CA ALA A 296 8.81 2.73 -16.69
C ALA A 296 10.04 2.54 -15.79
N ALA A 297 10.75 1.41 -15.94
CA ALA A 297 11.99 1.13 -15.20
C ALA A 297 13.08 2.17 -15.46
N ARG A 298 13.25 2.62 -16.71
CA ARG A 298 14.24 3.65 -17.09
C ARG A 298 13.84 5.04 -16.64
N GLU A 299 12.57 5.40 -16.80
CA GLU A 299 12.07 6.74 -16.44
C GLU A 299 12.13 6.98 -14.93
N PHE A 300 11.70 5.98 -14.14
CA PHE A 300 11.63 6.10 -12.69
C PHE A 300 12.88 5.56 -11.96
N LEU A 301 13.86 5.03 -12.70
CA LEU A 301 15.10 4.44 -12.17
C LEU A 301 14.85 3.35 -11.11
N VAL A 302 13.90 2.45 -11.39
CA VAL A 302 13.49 1.36 -10.50
C VAL A 302 13.73 -0.01 -11.11
N ASP A 303 14.08 -0.98 -10.27
CA ASP A 303 14.27 -2.38 -10.65
C ASP A 303 12.92 -3.13 -10.68
N ILE A 304 12.22 -3.02 -11.80
CA ILE A 304 10.96 -3.73 -12.07
C ILE A 304 11.00 -4.60 -13.34
N ASP A 305 12.09 -4.55 -14.10
CA ASP A 305 12.26 -5.31 -15.36
C ASP A 305 12.65 -6.76 -15.04
N ASP A 306 11.64 -7.57 -14.71
CA ASP A 306 11.77 -8.96 -14.28
C ASP A 306 10.80 -9.84 -15.07
N GLU A 307 11.28 -10.98 -15.57
CA GLU A 307 10.51 -11.87 -16.46
C GLU A 307 9.25 -12.43 -15.79
N ASP A 308 9.34 -12.80 -14.51
CA ASP A 308 8.21 -13.33 -13.77
C ASP A 308 7.16 -12.24 -13.50
N PHE A 309 7.60 -11.03 -13.18
CA PHE A 309 6.73 -9.87 -13.06
C PHE A 309 6.04 -9.54 -14.38
N ILE A 310 6.79 -9.45 -15.48
CA ILE A 310 6.26 -9.18 -16.83
C ILE A 310 5.23 -10.23 -17.21
N THR A 311 5.54 -11.51 -17.02
CA THR A 311 4.62 -12.62 -17.35
C THR A 311 3.31 -12.51 -16.55
N ARG A 312 3.39 -12.27 -15.24
CA ARG A 312 2.21 -12.12 -14.38
C ARG A 312 1.39 -10.89 -14.75
N LEU A 313 2.06 -9.76 -15.01
CA LEU A 313 1.39 -8.52 -15.41
C LEU A 313 0.76 -8.66 -16.79
N ALA A 314 1.41 -9.33 -17.74
CA ALA A 314 0.87 -9.56 -19.08
C ALA A 314 -0.40 -10.42 -19.06
N LEU A 315 -0.43 -11.45 -18.22
CA LEU A 315 -1.65 -12.24 -17.98
C LEU A 315 -2.76 -11.37 -17.36
N HIS A 316 -2.42 -10.50 -16.40
CA HIS A 316 -3.38 -9.55 -15.84
C HIS A 316 -3.90 -8.56 -16.90
N VAL A 317 -3.03 -8.00 -17.74
CA VAL A 317 -3.38 -7.07 -18.83
C VAL A 317 -4.22 -7.75 -19.92
N GLN A 318 -3.96 -9.02 -20.23
CA GLN A 318 -4.81 -9.79 -21.12
C GLN A 318 -6.24 -9.90 -20.59
N ASN A 319 -6.38 -10.18 -19.28
CA ASN A 319 -7.68 -10.23 -18.63
C ASN A 319 -8.34 -8.83 -18.55
N LEU A 320 -7.56 -7.78 -18.32
CA LEU A 320 -8.02 -6.39 -18.39
C LEU A 320 -8.60 -6.07 -19.77
N ARG A 321 -7.91 -6.47 -20.84
CA ARG A 321 -8.37 -6.25 -22.23
C ARG A 321 -9.71 -6.92 -22.50
N HIS A 322 -9.90 -8.17 -22.05
CA HIS A 322 -11.20 -8.85 -22.17
C HIS A 322 -12.30 -8.10 -21.41
N ARG A 323 -12.02 -7.63 -20.18
CA ARG A 323 -12.98 -6.82 -19.41
C ARG A 323 -13.31 -5.49 -20.07
N ALA A 324 -12.32 -4.84 -20.69
CA ALA A 324 -12.50 -3.58 -21.40
C ALA A 324 -13.44 -3.72 -22.60
N GLN A 325 -13.32 -4.81 -23.36
CA GLN A 325 -14.19 -5.12 -24.50
C GLN A 325 -15.65 -5.30 -24.08
N ASP A 326 -15.88 -5.92 -22.92
CA ASP A 326 -17.22 -6.15 -22.37
C ASP A 326 -17.74 -4.99 -21.50
N GLN A 327 -17.00 -3.87 -21.40
CA GLN A 327 -17.26 -2.75 -20.49
C GLN A 327 -17.53 -3.20 -19.04
N ALA A 328 -16.84 -4.26 -18.62
CA ALA A 328 -17.03 -4.94 -17.35
C ALA A 328 -15.87 -4.62 -16.40
N TRP A 329 -15.65 -3.33 -16.12
CA TRP A 329 -14.59 -2.85 -15.23
C TRP A 329 -14.76 -3.39 -13.80
N SER A 330 -13.65 -3.77 -13.17
CA SER A 330 -13.61 -4.13 -11.76
C SER A 330 -13.39 -2.88 -10.91
N ARG A 331 -14.14 -2.75 -9.81
CA ARG A 331 -13.76 -1.81 -8.74
C ARG A 331 -12.61 -2.40 -7.93
N ASN A 332 -11.75 -1.54 -7.38
CA ASN A 332 -10.73 -1.92 -6.42
C ASN A 332 -10.98 -1.14 -5.11
N PRO A 333 -11.31 -1.81 -3.99
CA PRO A 333 -11.63 -1.12 -2.74
C PRO A 333 -10.43 -0.36 -2.15
N LEU A 334 -9.21 -0.65 -2.61
CA LEU A 334 -7.97 -0.04 -2.13
C LEU A 334 -7.51 1.17 -2.95
N THR A 335 -8.20 1.52 -4.06
CA THR A 335 -7.76 2.60 -4.97
C THR A 335 -7.41 3.90 -4.25
N ARG A 336 -8.32 4.39 -3.38
CA ARG A 336 -8.08 5.64 -2.62
C ARG A 336 -6.89 5.50 -1.67
N SER A 337 -6.78 4.37 -0.98
CA SER A 337 -5.68 4.11 -0.03
C SER A 337 -4.34 4.00 -0.74
N LEU A 338 -4.28 3.34 -1.90
CA LEU A 338 -3.06 3.20 -2.69
C LEU A 338 -2.58 4.56 -3.18
N LYS A 339 -3.49 5.42 -3.69
CA LYS A 339 -3.18 6.80 -4.09
C LYS A 339 -2.60 7.64 -2.95
N SER A 340 -3.16 7.53 -1.74
CA SER A 340 -2.72 8.35 -0.59
C SER A 340 -1.46 7.83 0.09
N THR A 341 -1.35 6.51 0.26
CA THR A 341 -0.30 5.89 1.09
C THR A 341 0.93 5.52 0.28
N TYR A 342 0.77 5.23 -1.01
CA TYR A 342 1.83 4.78 -1.90
C TYR A 342 1.84 5.55 -3.23
N PRO A 343 1.96 6.90 -3.20
CA PRO A 343 1.82 7.74 -4.40
C PRO A 343 2.81 7.36 -5.50
N MET A 344 4.08 7.08 -5.17
CA MET A 344 5.08 6.67 -6.18
C MET A 344 4.70 5.37 -6.91
N ILE A 345 4.22 4.35 -6.18
CA ILE A 345 3.77 3.08 -6.77
C ILE A 345 2.57 3.32 -7.69
N PHE A 346 1.66 4.20 -7.27
CA PHE A 346 0.50 4.55 -8.07
C PHE A 346 0.87 5.34 -9.34
N GLU A 347 1.78 6.31 -9.25
CA GLU A 347 2.29 7.07 -10.41
C GLU A 347 2.96 6.15 -11.44
N LEU A 348 3.78 5.19 -10.97
CA LEU A 348 4.40 4.19 -11.83
C LEU A 348 3.36 3.31 -12.54
N ALA A 349 2.28 2.95 -11.85
CA ALA A 349 1.17 2.21 -12.43
C ALA A 349 0.38 3.05 -13.45
N VAL A 350 0.17 4.34 -13.20
CA VAL A 350 -0.44 5.30 -14.15
C VAL A 350 0.41 5.39 -15.41
N TYR A 351 1.74 5.49 -15.26
CA TYR A 351 2.66 5.53 -16.40
C TYR A 351 2.56 4.25 -17.23
N ILE A 352 2.63 3.08 -16.59
CA ILE A 352 2.47 1.78 -17.29
C ILE A 352 1.10 1.70 -17.98
N ALA A 353 0.03 2.15 -17.33
CA ALA A 353 -1.31 2.17 -17.91
C ALA A 353 -1.41 3.06 -19.15
N GLY A 354 -0.76 4.23 -19.14
CA GLY A 354 -0.70 5.14 -20.29
C GLY A 354 0.04 4.52 -21.49
N GLU A 355 1.15 3.84 -21.24
CA GLU A 355 1.89 3.11 -22.27
C GLU A 355 1.07 1.94 -22.86
N LEU A 356 0.32 1.22 -22.01
CA LEU A 356 -0.57 0.16 -22.44
C LEU A 356 -1.75 0.69 -23.28
N ASP A 357 -2.34 1.83 -22.91
CA ASP A 357 -3.40 2.48 -23.69
C ASP A 357 -2.89 2.89 -25.07
N ALA A 358 -1.68 3.45 -25.16
CA ALA A 358 -1.06 3.81 -26.44
C ALA A 358 -0.85 2.61 -27.38
N GLU A 359 -0.47 1.45 -26.84
CA GLU A 359 -0.14 0.24 -27.63
C GLU A 359 -1.35 -0.66 -27.91
N LEU A 360 -2.30 -0.74 -26.98
CA LEU A 360 -3.44 -1.67 -27.02
C LEU A 360 -4.80 -0.99 -27.23
N GLY A 361 -4.90 0.34 -27.07
CA GLY A 361 -6.06 1.14 -27.45
C GLY A 361 -7.27 0.98 -26.53
N PHE A 362 -7.07 0.83 -25.22
CA PHE A 362 -8.17 0.84 -24.26
C PHE A 362 -7.81 1.65 -23.00
N PRO A 363 -8.64 2.65 -22.63
CA PRO A 363 -8.39 3.46 -21.44
C PRO A 363 -8.66 2.64 -20.19
N LEU A 364 -7.76 2.74 -19.21
CA LEU A 364 -7.88 2.06 -17.92
C LEU A 364 -8.42 3.01 -16.85
N PRO A 365 -9.53 2.66 -16.17
CA PRO A 365 -9.99 3.45 -15.03
C PRO A 365 -9.06 3.27 -13.81
N ASP A 366 -9.12 4.23 -12.88
CA ASP A 366 -8.31 4.25 -11.65
C ASP A 366 -8.31 2.92 -10.88
N ASP A 367 -9.44 2.22 -10.84
CA ASP A 367 -9.59 0.95 -10.14
C ASP A 367 -8.80 -0.20 -10.78
N GLU A 368 -8.66 -0.19 -12.10
CA GLU A 368 -7.82 -1.17 -12.81
C GLU A 368 -6.34 -0.78 -12.73
N ILE A 369 -6.03 0.53 -12.74
CA ILE A 369 -4.68 1.05 -12.44
C ILE A 369 -4.25 0.62 -11.03
N ALA A 370 -5.17 0.60 -10.05
CA ALA A 370 -4.88 0.13 -8.70
C ALA A 370 -4.44 -1.33 -8.65
N TYR A 371 -4.97 -2.21 -9.51
CA TYR A 371 -4.47 -3.59 -9.62
C TYR A 371 -3.06 -3.65 -10.22
N ILE A 372 -2.76 -2.83 -11.24
CA ILE A 372 -1.40 -2.68 -11.76
C ILE A 372 -0.47 -2.18 -10.64
N ALA A 373 -0.90 -1.20 -9.83
CA ALA A 373 -0.16 -0.68 -8.70
C ALA A 373 0.16 -1.77 -7.65
N MET A 374 -0.76 -2.70 -7.40
CA MET A 374 -0.50 -3.85 -6.53
C MET A 374 0.58 -4.78 -7.10
N HIS A 375 0.56 -5.06 -8.41
CA HIS A 375 1.60 -5.85 -9.07
C HIS A 375 2.98 -5.16 -8.97
N VAL A 376 3.02 -3.87 -9.28
CA VAL A 376 4.22 -3.03 -9.20
C VAL A 376 4.76 -2.98 -7.77
N GLY A 377 3.89 -2.69 -6.79
CA GLY A 377 4.27 -2.66 -5.38
C GLY A 377 4.84 -3.98 -4.89
N GLY A 378 4.24 -5.11 -5.30
CA GLY A 378 4.78 -6.43 -4.98
C GLY A 378 6.15 -6.72 -5.61
N ARG A 379 6.47 -6.14 -6.78
CA ARG A 379 7.82 -6.26 -7.39
C ARG A 379 8.82 -5.33 -6.72
N LEU A 380 8.44 -4.09 -6.43
CA LEU A 380 9.30 -3.12 -5.75
C LEU A 380 9.64 -3.57 -4.32
N GLU A 381 8.67 -4.10 -3.59
CA GLU A 381 8.91 -4.63 -2.24
C GLU A 381 9.88 -5.81 -2.27
N ARG A 382 9.69 -6.76 -3.22
CA ARG A 382 10.64 -7.87 -3.43
C ARG A 382 12.02 -7.38 -3.88
N SER A 383 12.09 -6.37 -4.76
CA SER A 383 13.37 -5.74 -5.16
C SER A 383 14.09 -5.18 -3.95
N ARG A 384 13.38 -4.44 -3.09
CA ARG A 384 13.95 -3.82 -1.88
C ARG A 384 14.42 -4.87 -0.88
N GLN A 385 13.65 -5.95 -0.70
CA GLN A 385 14.04 -7.07 0.16
C GLN A 385 15.28 -7.78 -0.40
N ASN A 386 15.30 -8.09 -1.71
CA ASN A 386 16.43 -8.75 -2.37
C ASN A 386 17.69 -7.88 -2.35
N ALA A 387 17.59 -6.57 -2.60
CA ALA A 387 18.70 -5.63 -2.51
C ALA A 387 19.29 -5.53 -1.09
N GLN A 388 18.57 -6.00 -0.07
CA GLN A 388 19.03 -6.08 1.32
C GLN A 388 19.54 -7.48 1.71
N LEU A 389 19.35 -8.50 0.87
CA LEU A 389 19.87 -9.84 1.12
C LEU A 389 21.40 -9.81 1.03
N LEU A 390 22.02 -10.54 1.94
CA LEU A 390 23.46 -10.77 1.88
C LEU A 390 23.76 -11.91 0.92
N THR A 391 24.77 -11.75 0.09
CA THR A 391 25.23 -12.82 -0.79
C THR A 391 25.98 -13.87 -0.01
N ALA A 392 25.78 -15.15 -0.31
CA ALA A 392 26.45 -16.25 0.36
C ALA A 392 27.07 -17.25 -0.63
N THR A 393 28.26 -17.73 -0.29
CA THR A 393 28.86 -18.91 -0.94
C THR A 393 28.84 -20.09 0.01
N ILE A 394 28.36 -21.24 -0.46
CA ILE A 394 28.47 -22.50 0.28
C ILE A 394 29.77 -23.19 -0.09
N VAL A 395 30.65 -23.43 0.88
CA VAL A 395 31.83 -24.29 0.75
C VAL A 395 31.49 -25.67 1.30
N CYS A 396 31.25 -26.61 0.41
CA CYS A 396 30.88 -27.98 0.75
C CYS A 396 31.61 -28.94 -0.18
N PRO A 397 32.72 -29.57 0.26
CA PRO A 397 33.46 -30.50 -0.57
C PRO A 397 32.56 -31.55 -1.21
N GLY A 398 32.79 -31.80 -2.50
CA GLY A 398 31.92 -32.65 -3.31
C GLY A 398 31.81 -34.07 -2.76
N TYR A 399 30.61 -34.44 -2.32
CA TYR A 399 30.24 -35.83 -2.02
C TYR A 399 28.82 -36.07 -2.55
N TYR A 400 28.72 -36.70 -3.74
CA TYR A 400 27.44 -36.90 -4.45
C TYR A 400 26.61 -35.60 -4.54
N GLU A 401 25.30 -35.68 -4.26
CA GLU A 401 24.30 -34.61 -4.34
C GLU A 401 24.19 -33.78 -3.04
N LEU A 402 25.09 -33.98 -2.07
CA LEU A 402 24.99 -33.35 -0.74
C LEU A 402 24.98 -31.82 -0.80
N HIS A 403 25.74 -31.25 -1.74
CA HIS A 403 25.82 -29.81 -1.96
C HIS A 403 24.50 -29.22 -2.50
N GLU A 404 23.75 -29.98 -3.32
CA GLU A 404 22.42 -29.59 -3.81
C GLU A 404 21.35 -29.67 -2.70
N LEU A 405 21.42 -30.71 -1.86
CA LEU A 405 20.55 -30.85 -0.70
C LEU A 405 20.78 -29.72 0.32
N LEU A 406 22.05 -29.41 0.61
CA LEU A 406 22.42 -28.33 1.51
C LEU A 406 21.98 -26.98 0.96
N ARG A 407 22.25 -26.68 -0.32
CA ARG A 407 21.77 -25.46 -0.98
C ARG A 407 20.26 -25.34 -0.85
N SER A 408 19.51 -26.39 -1.20
CA SER A 408 18.05 -26.38 -1.11
C SER A 408 17.55 -26.17 0.32
N SER A 409 18.26 -26.72 1.32
CA SER A 409 17.92 -26.53 2.73
C SER A 409 18.19 -25.10 3.20
N VAL A 410 19.29 -24.50 2.75
CA VAL A 410 19.64 -23.10 3.02
C VAL A 410 18.63 -22.17 2.35
N ASP A 411 18.32 -22.36 1.07
CA ASP A 411 17.35 -21.53 0.34
C ASP A 411 15.97 -21.56 1.03
N ARG A 412 15.51 -22.74 1.48
CA ARG A 412 14.26 -22.88 2.23
C ARG A 412 14.27 -22.22 3.61
N SER A 413 15.37 -22.36 4.37
CA SER A 413 15.41 -21.97 5.80
C SER A 413 15.94 -20.54 6.01
N LEU A 414 16.74 -20.04 5.08
CA LEU A 414 17.51 -18.79 5.19
C LEU A 414 17.32 -17.85 3.99
N GLY A 415 16.48 -18.19 3.00
CA GLY A 415 16.26 -17.37 1.80
C GLY A 415 15.69 -15.96 2.04
N GLN A 416 15.18 -15.68 3.26
CA GLN A 416 14.79 -14.32 3.67
C GLN A 416 15.95 -13.50 4.27
N ALA A 417 17.08 -14.14 4.58
CA ALA A 417 18.24 -13.51 5.21
C ALA A 417 19.43 -13.40 4.24
N ILE A 418 19.61 -14.40 3.37
CA ILE A 418 20.74 -14.50 2.47
C ILE A 418 20.31 -15.06 1.10
N GLU A 419 21.09 -14.74 0.07
CA GLU A 419 20.98 -15.31 -1.26
C GLU A 419 22.22 -16.16 -1.56
N VAL A 420 22.04 -17.44 -1.89
CA VAL A 420 23.15 -18.33 -2.25
C VAL A 420 23.52 -18.13 -3.72
N VAL A 421 24.59 -17.39 -3.96
CA VAL A 421 25.06 -17.05 -5.33
C VAL A 421 26.10 -18.02 -5.88
N GLY A 422 26.64 -18.90 -5.03
CA GLY A 422 27.65 -19.86 -5.45
C GLY A 422 27.80 -21.05 -4.50
N VAL A 423 28.26 -22.17 -5.07
CA VAL A 423 28.63 -23.38 -4.34
C VAL A 423 30.03 -23.78 -4.78
N GLU A 424 30.92 -23.96 -3.82
CA GLU A 424 32.29 -24.36 -4.03
C GLU A 424 32.51 -25.75 -3.41
N THR A 425 32.91 -26.69 -4.27
CA THR A 425 33.01 -28.12 -3.93
C THR A 425 34.45 -28.60 -3.78
N ARG A 426 35.44 -27.73 -3.93
CA ARG A 426 36.84 -28.05 -3.64
C ARG A 426 37.08 -28.12 -2.13
N VAL A 427 37.99 -29.00 -1.73
CA VAL A 427 38.44 -29.16 -0.33
C VAL A 427 39.34 -27.99 0.10
N ASP A 428 40.00 -27.35 -0.86
CA ASP A 428 40.86 -26.18 -0.66
C ASP A 428 40.44 -25.05 -1.62
N PRO A 429 39.35 -24.34 -1.28
CA PRO A 429 38.94 -23.18 -2.06
C PRO A 429 39.85 -21.99 -1.77
N ASP A 430 39.81 -21.01 -2.68
CA ASP A 430 40.52 -19.75 -2.47
C ASP A 430 39.73 -18.86 -1.49
N TRP A 431 39.95 -19.07 -0.20
CA TRP A 431 39.21 -18.42 0.89
C TRP A 431 39.30 -16.89 0.86
N GLU A 432 40.39 -16.33 0.36
CA GLU A 432 40.61 -14.89 0.29
C GLU A 432 39.79 -14.24 -0.84
N ASN A 433 39.60 -14.97 -1.95
CA ASN A 433 38.88 -14.48 -3.13
C ASN A 433 37.39 -14.84 -3.17
N LEU A 434 36.83 -15.38 -2.07
CA LEU A 434 35.38 -15.52 -1.91
C LEU A 434 34.75 -14.13 -1.66
N GLY A 435 34.29 -13.50 -2.74
CA GLY A 435 33.74 -12.13 -2.76
C GLY A 435 32.30 -11.98 -2.27
N THR A 436 31.76 -12.96 -1.56
CA THR A 436 30.41 -12.92 -1.00
C THR A 436 30.39 -12.38 0.44
N ASP A 437 29.22 -11.92 0.87
CA ASP A 437 29.03 -11.35 2.22
C ASP A 437 29.15 -12.37 3.33
N LEU A 438 28.82 -13.63 3.03
CA LEU A 438 28.89 -14.76 3.94
C LEU A 438 29.48 -15.99 3.25
N VAL A 439 30.28 -16.75 4.00
CA VAL A 439 30.78 -18.05 3.57
C VAL A 439 30.24 -19.11 4.52
N LEU A 440 29.37 -19.98 4.00
CA LEU A 440 28.81 -21.09 4.76
C LEU A 440 29.64 -22.34 4.49
N THR A 441 30.38 -22.84 5.47
CA THR A 441 31.33 -23.95 5.25
C THR A 441 30.97 -25.18 6.06
N THR A 442 31.14 -26.36 5.46
CA THR A 442 31.09 -27.65 6.17
C THR A 442 32.46 -28.15 6.64
N ILE A 443 33.53 -27.50 6.17
CA ILE A 443 34.92 -27.77 6.56
C ILE A 443 35.49 -26.64 7.41
N ASP A 444 36.59 -26.94 8.10
CA ASP A 444 37.35 -25.93 8.83
C ASP A 444 38.04 -24.97 7.86
N ALA A 445 37.71 -23.69 7.99
CA ALA A 445 38.38 -22.63 7.26
C ALA A 445 39.74 -22.35 7.91
N PRO A 446 40.81 -22.14 7.11
CA PRO A 446 42.13 -21.78 7.64
C PRO A 446 42.16 -20.38 8.25
N VAL A 447 41.17 -19.54 7.89
CA VAL A 447 41.00 -18.18 8.37
C VAL A 447 39.73 -18.07 9.21
N THR A 448 39.83 -17.40 10.36
CA THR A 448 38.66 -17.04 11.16
C THR A 448 38.19 -15.65 10.76
N GLY A 449 36.92 -15.49 10.40
CA GLY A 449 36.32 -14.20 10.10
C GLY A 449 34.84 -14.19 10.43
N GLU A 450 34.31 -13.02 10.79
CA GLU A 450 32.90 -12.88 11.20
C GLU A 450 31.90 -13.28 10.11
N ARG A 451 32.35 -13.24 8.85
CA ARG A 451 31.57 -13.67 7.68
C ARG A 451 31.59 -15.18 7.40
N ILE A 452 32.47 -15.94 8.05
CA ILE A 452 32.63 -17.37 7.80
C ILE A 452 31.90 -18.15 8.89
N VAL A 453 30.86 -18.89 8.50
CA VAL A 453 30.02 -19.65 9.42
C VAL A 453 30.15 -21.14 9.11
N ARG A 454 30.70 -21.90 10.07
CA ARG A 454 30.76 -23.35 9.97
C ARG A 454 29.39 -23.95 10.25
N ILE A 455 28.79 -24.64 9.28
CA ILE A 455 27.50 -25.33 9.36
C ILE A 455 27.66 -26.84 9.15
N GLN A 456 26.63 -27.61 9.49
CA GLN A 456 26.64 -29.04 9.19
C GLN A 456 26.19 -29.33 7.74
N PRO A 457 26.64 -30.44 7.13
CA PRO A 457 26.17 -30.83 5.80
C PRO A 457 24.67 -31.10 5.73
N PHE A 458 24.07 -31.47 6.86
CA PHE A 458 22.63 -31.49 7.08
C PHE A 458 22.30 -30.31 7.98
N LEU A 459 21.73 -29.25 7.39
CA LEU A 459 21.46 -27.99 8.08
C LEU A 459 20.58 -28.23 9.31
N THR A 460 21.04 -27.76 10.47
CA THR A 460 20.30 -27.84 11.74
C THR A 460 19.72 -26.48 12.14
N ASP A 461 18.76 -26.46 13.06
CA ASP A 461 18.20 -25.20 13.58
C ASP A 461 19.28 -24.33 14.25
N ALA A 462 20.24 -24.95 14.94
CA ALA A 462 21.39 -24.27 15.51
C ALA A 462 22.33 -23.67 14.44
N ASP A 463 22.39 -24.26 13.25
CA ASP A 463 23.11 -23.66 12.12
C ASP A 463 22.35 -22.43 11.60
N VAL A 464 21.03 -22.53 11.46
CA VAL A 464 20.16 -21.43 11.01
C VAL A 464 20.32 -20.21 11.94
N GLU A 465 20.23 -20.40 13.26
CA GLU A 465 20.42 -19.32 14.23
C GLU A 465 21.79 -18.65 14.11
N ARG A 466 22.87 -19.45 13.96
CA ARG A 466 24.23 -18.92 13.82
C ARG A 466 24.41 -18.12 12.53
N VAL A 467 23.85 -18.61 11.42
CA VAL A 467 23.88 -17.89 10.13
C VAL A 467 23.07 -16.59 10.21
N GLN A 468 21.88 -16.61 10.82
CA GLN A 468 21.07 -15.40 11.02
C GLN A 468 21.79 -14.36 11.87
N ALA A 469 22.46 -14.77 12.96
CA ALA A 469 23.25 -13.88 13.80
C ALA A 469 24.44 -13.26 13.04
N ALA A 470 25.15 -14.06 12.24
CA ALA A 470 26.23 -13.56 11.37
C ALA A 470 25.69 -12.59 10.32
N ALA A 471 24.59 -12.93 9.65
CA ALA A 471 23.92 -12.05 8.69
C ALA A 471 23.44 -10.73 9.32
N GLY A 472 22.96 -10.77 10.57
CA GLY A 472 22.61 -9.57 11.33
C GLY A 472 23.81 -8.64 11.54
N ARG A 473 24.96 -9.19 11.95
CA ARG A 473 26.20 -8.43 12.13
C ARG A 473 26.71 -7.81 10.84
N VAL A 474 26.75 -8.57 9.74
CA VAL A 474 27.21 -8.06 8.44
C VAL A 474 26.26 -6.98 7.89
N ARG A 475 24.94 -7.16 8.04
CA ARG A 475 23.95 -6.11 7.67
C ARG A 475 24.16 -4.82 8.46
N ARG A 476 24.39 -4.92 9.78
CA ARG A 476 24.70 -3.76 10.61
C ARG A 476 25.97 -3.06 10.14
N ALA A 477 27.05 -3.81 9.89
CA ALA A 477 28.30 -3.24 9.40
C ALA A 477 28.14 -2.50 8.06
N ARG A 478 27.40 -3.08 7.10
CA ARG A 478 27.06 -2.41 5.82
C ARG A 478 26.23 -1.14 6.03
N ARG A 479 25.24 -1.16 6.93
CA ARG A 479 24.40 0.00 7.26
C ARG A 479 25.25 1.13 7.84
N LEU A 480 26.10 0.82 8.81
CA LEU A 480 27.05 1.75 9.42
C LEU A 480 28.00 2.34 8.37
N ALA A 481 28.57 1.50 7.50
CA ALA A 481 29.46 1.98 6.43
C ALA A 481 28.76 2.94 5.47
N ARG A 482 27.51 2.66 5.09
CA ARG A 482 26.73 3.55 4.22
C ARG A 482 26.44 4.89 4.89
N LEU A 483 25.99 4.86 6.15
CA LEU A 483 25.74 6.08 6.92
C LEU A 483 27.03 6.89 7.09
N ARG A 484 28.16 6.22 7.35
CA ARG A 484 29.48 6.85 7.40
C ARG A 484 29.78 7.60 6.10
N THR A 485 29.67 6.95 4.95
CA THR A 485 29.91 7.60 3.64
C THR A 485 28.97 8.80 3.40
N GLU A 486 27.72 8.72 3.86
CA GLU A 486 26.77 9.83 3.78
C GLU A 486 27.19 11.01 4.65
N LEU A 487 27.61 10.77 5.89
CA LEU A 487 28.11 11.82 6.78
C LEU A 487 29.45 12.39 6.30
N GLU A 488 30.37 11.59 5.76
CA GLU A 488 31.66 12.05 5.19
C GLU A 488 31.47 13.15 4.14
N ARG A 489 30.32 13.20 3.45
CA ARG A 489 29.99 14.29 2.50
C ARG A 489 29.88 15.66 3.17
N TYR A 490 29.41 15.70 4.42
CA TYR A 490 29.16 16.94 5.16
C TYR A 490 30.29 17.30 6.12
N PHE A 491 31.09 16.32 6.57
CA PHE A 491 32.17 16.55 7.52
C PHE A 491 33.55 16.48 6.84
N PRO A 492 34.09 17.62 6.36
CA PRO A 492 35.45 17.64 5.84
C PRO A 492 36.47 17.31 6.94
N ALA A 493 37.34 16.33 6.67
CA ALA A 493 38.31 15.80 7.64
C ALA A 493 39.30 16.86 8.16
N ASP A 494 39.62 17.84 7.32
CA ASP A 494 40.48 18.99 7.59
C ASP A 494 39.76 20.13 8.34
N ALA A 495 38.45 20.00 8.62
CA ALA A 495 37.68 20.91 9.48
C ALA A 495 37.30 20.29 10.82
N PHE A 496 38.12 19.36 11.32
CA PHE A 496 37.98 18.77 12.65
C PHE A 496 39.08 19.27 13.60
N VAL A 497 38.69 19.70 14.79
CA VAL A 497 39.59 20.19 15.83
C VAL A 497 39.30 19.49 17.14
N ARG A 498 40.34 18.93 17.76
CA ARG A 498 40.30 18.48 19.16
C ARG A 498 41.11 19.41 20.04
N GLY A 499 40.69 19.55 21.30
CA GLY A 499 41.32 20.48 22.23
C GLY A 499 40.93 21.92 21.92
N LEU A 500 39.64 22.18 21.79
CA LEU A 500 39.16 23.56 21.92
C LEU A 500 39.51 24.04 23.34
N ASP A 501 40.46 24.96 23.42
CA ASP A 501 40.82 25.66 24.64
C ASP A 501 40.09 27.01 24.70
N VAL A 502 39.78 27.46 25.92
CA VAL A 502 39.01 28.68 26.19
C VAL A 502 39.89 29.93 26.23
N ASP A 503 41.21 29.81 26.07
CA ASP A 503 42.10 30.95 26.25
C ASP A 503 42.02 31.99 25.08
N ASP A 504 41.29 33.07 25.40
CA ASP A 504 41.30 34.46 24.92
C ASP A 504 40.47 34.92 23.70
N THR A 505 39.49 34.14 23.21
CA THR A 505 38.61 34.64 22.12
C THR A 505 37.10 34.35 22.26
N GLY A 506 36.66 33.59 23.28
CA GLY A 506 35.24 33.32 23.56
C GLY A 506 34.51 32.54 22.43
N GLU A 507 33.17 32.54 22.45
CA GLU A 507 32.32 31.88 21.44
C GLU A 507 32.69 32.31 20.01
N GLU A 508 32.88 33.62 19.81
CA GLU A 508 33.25 34.18 18.51
C GLU A 508 34.60 33.68 18.01
N GLY A 509 35.56 33.50 18.91
CA GLY A 509 36.85 32.92 18.61
C GLY A 509 36.76 31.52 18.04
N ILE A 510 35.92 30.70 18.66
CA ILE A 510 35.65 29.33 18.22
C ILE A 510 34.94 29.36 16.86
N ILE A 511 33.96 30.25 16.67
CA ILE A 511 33.28 30.43 15.38
C ILE A 511 34.29 30.84 14.29
N ARG A 512 35.19 31.80 14.56
CA ARG A 512 36.23 32.22 13.61
C ARG A 512 37.23 31.11 13.29
N ARG A 513 37.63 30.33 14.30
CA ARG A 513 38.56 29.21 14.11
C ARG A 513 37.95 28.14 13.20
N LEU A 514 36.73 27.68 13.50
CA LEU A 514 36.03 26.68 12.70
C LEU A 514 35.66 27.23 11.31
N GLY A 515 35.23 28.49 11.25
CA GLY A 515 34.87 29.17 10.00
C GLY A 515 36.06 29.34 9.08
N GLY A 516 37.22 29.72 9.62
CA GLY A 516 38.47 29.83 8.88
C GLY A 516 38.89 28.53 8.18
N MET A 517 38.58 27.37 8.76
CA MET A 517 38.84 26.07 8.11
C MET A 517 37.95 25.89 6.86
N LEU A 518 36.68 26.28 6.95
CA LEU A 518 35.75 26.21 5.81
C LEU A 518 36.04 27.30 4.76
N VAL A 519 36.54 28.48 5.18
CA VAL A 519 37.03 29.53 4.27
C VAL A 519 38.26 29.05 3.50
N ALA A 520 39.22 28.40 4.17
CA ALA A 520 40.42 27.85 3.53
C ALA A 520 40.10 26.79 2.44
N GLN A 521 38.95 26.10 2.58
CA GLN A 521 38.44 25.15 1.60
C GLN A 521 37.58 25.80 0.49
N GLY A 522 37.31 27.11 0.55
CA GLY A 522 36.44 27.81 -0.38
C GLY A 522 34.95 27.42 -0.26
N VAL A 523 34.52 26.89 0.89
CA VAL A 523 33.11 26.53 1.14
C VAL A 523 32.28 27.77 1.46
N ILE A 524 32.85 28.69 2.23
CA ILE A 524 32.27 29.96 2.67
C ILE A 524 33.27 31.10 2.52
N ASP A 525 32.79 32.34 2.63
CA ASP A 525 33.62 33.55 2.72
C ASP A 525 33.70 34.09 4.15
N ASP A 526 34.60 35.06 4.38
CA ASP A 526 34.76 35.71 5.70
C ASP A 526 33.45 36.40 6.16
N ASP A 527 32.62 36.87 5.22
CA ASP A 527 31.31 37.47 5.51
C ASP A 527 30.33 36.46 6.11
N TYR A 528 30.36 35.19 5.68
CA TYR A 528 29.59 34.11 6.31
C TYR A 528 29.95 33.93 7.79
N VAL A 529 31.24 34.00 8.12
CA VAL A 529 31.74 33.86 9.49
C VAL A 529 31.22 35.01 10.36
N GLU A 530 31.34 36.25 9.90
CA GLU A 530 30.86 37.41 10.63
C GLU A 530 29.33 37.43 10.78
N ARG A 531 28.57 36.97 9.78
CA ARG A 531 27.11 36.77 9.90
C ARG A 531 26.72 35.66 10.88
N SER A 532 27.53 34.60 10.99
CA SER A 532 27.33 33.55 11.99
C SER A 532 27.53 34.08 13.41
N ILE A 533 28.52 34.96 13.60
CA ILE A 533 28.76 35.64 14.88
C ILE A 533 27.63 36.63 15.20
N GLN A 534 27.17 37.40 14.21
CA GLN A 534 26.04 38.30 14.39
C GLN A 534 24.78 37.53 14.84
N ARG A 535 24.52 36.36 14.25
CA ARG A 535 23.42 35.46 14.65
C ARG A 535 23.59 34.99 16.09
N GLU A 536 24.78 34.54 16.47
CA GLU A 536 25.06 34.07 17.84
C GLU A 536 24.80 35.17 18.87
N ARG A 537 25.20 36.42 18.58
CA ARG A 537 24.93 37.58 19.46
C ARG A 537 23.44 37.90 19.61
N MET A 538 22.62 37.56 18.63
CA MET A 538 21.16 37.76 18.71
C MET A 538 20.49 36.70 19.59
N SER A 539 20.96 35.46 19.50
CA SER A 539 20.46 34.32 20.27
C SER A 539 21.46 33.18 20.21
N SER A 540 21.64 32.47 21.33
CA SER A 540 22.60 31.37 21.38
C SER A 540 22.22 30.21 20.45
N THR A 541 23.22 29.52 19.89
CA THR A 541 23.07 28.24 19.16
C THR A 541 23.34 27.01 20.03
N ALA A 542 23.37 27.14 21.36
CA ALA A 542 23.35 25.97 22.24
C ALA A 542 21.99 25.26 22.10
N PHE A 543 21.97 24.11 21.42
CA PHE A 543 20.76 23.30 21.25
C PHE A 543 20.57 22.30 22.40
N THR A 544 21.68 21.85 23.00
CA THR A 544 21.70 20.94 24.15
C THR A 544 22.78 21.37 25.15
N ASP A 545 22.79 20.78 26.36
CA ASP A 545 23.85 20.97 27.37
C ASP A 545 25.23 20.37 26.97
N ALA A 546 25.43 20.08 25.68
CA ALA A 546 26.62 19.45 25.14
C ALA A 546 27.02 19.94 23.74
N LEU A 547 26.08 20.48 22.96
CA LEU A 547 26.29 20.89 21.56
C LEU A 547 25.85 22.32 21.29
N ALA A 548 26.74 23.10 20.68
CA ALA A 548 26.41 24.34 19.99
C ALA A 548 26.51 24.15 18.47
N VAL A 549 25.58 24.76 17.72
CA VAL A 549 25.58 24.69 16.24
C VAL A 549 25.52 26.09 15.60
N PRO A 550 26.63 26.85 15.61
CA PRO A 550 26.70 28.16 14.98
C PRO A 550 26.44 28.08 13.47
N HIS A 551 25.69 29.05 12.92
CA HIS A 551 25.41 29.16 11.49
C HIS A 551 24.97 30.58 11.12
N ALA A 552 25.13 30.97 9.86
CA ALA A 552 24.66 32.26 9.36
C ALA A 552 23.15 32.23 9.05
N ILE A 553 22.51 33.41 9.12
CA ILE A 553 21.10 33.59 8.74
C ILE A 553 20.88 33.42 7.21
N GLY A 554 21.94 33.57 6.40
CA GLY A 554 21.90 33.41 4.94
C GLY A 554 22.63 32.14 4.45
N MET A 555 22.06 31.45 3.47
CA MET A 555 22.58 30.20 2.89
C MET A 555 23.51 30.46 1.70
N THR A 556 24.63 31.15 1.92
CA THR A 556 25.56 31.53 0.83
C THR A 556 26.75 30.59 0.68
N ALA A 557 26.72 29.41 1.31
CA ALA A 557 27.79 28.42 1.14
C ALA A 557 27.72 27.74 -0.24
N THR A 558 28.86 27.42 -0.82
CA THR A 558 28.95 26.76 -2.13
C THR A 558 28.46 25.31 -2.10
N ARG A 559 28.58 24.65 -0.94
CA ARG A 559 28.05 23.34 -0.60
C ARG A 559 27.81 23.26 0.90
N THR A 560 26.97 22.33 1.36
CA THR A 560 26.81 22.14 2.80
C THR A 560 28.03 21.46 3.43
N ALA A 561 28.54 22.00 4.54
CA ALA A 561 29.66 21.44 5.28
C ALA A 561 29.60 21.79 6.78
N ILE A 562 30.23 20.96 7.61
CA ILE A 562 30.30 21.13 9.06
C ILE A 562 31.75 21.11 9.52
N ALA A 563 32.18 22.19 10.18
CA ALA A 563 33.42 22.20 10.94
C ALA A 563 33.13 21.85 12.40
N VAL A 564 33.85 20.87 12.94
CA VAL A 564 33.61 20.35 14.29
C VAL A 564 34.78 20.65 15.20
N GLY A 565 34.49 21.20 16.37
CA GLY A 565 35.43 21.33 17.46
C GLY A 565 34.99 20.56 18.70
N VAL A 566 35.89 19.76 19.26
CA VAL A 566 35.67 19.01 20.51
C VAL A 566 36.59 19.59 21.59
N ALA A 567 36.00 20.04 22.69
CA ALA A 567 36.70 20.58 23.85
C ALA A 567 37.15 19.46 24.82
N GLU A 568 38.27 19.67 25.54
CA GLU A 568 38.72 18.73 26.59
C GLU A 568 37.84 18.79 27.84
N GLY A 569 37.18 19.93 28.07
CA GLY A 569 36.20 20.14 29.13
C GLY A 569 34.97 20.88 28.60
N SER A 570 34.04 21.21 29.48
CA SER A 570 32.89 22.05 29.10
C SER A 570 33.32 23.50 28.88
N ILE A 571 32.91 24.12 27.77
CA ILE A 571 33.14 25.53 27.46
C ILE A 571 31.86 26.34 27.69
N PRO A 572 31.92 27.58 28.22
CA PRO A 572 30.75 28.46 28.30
C PRO A 572 30.23 28.79 26.89
N TRP A 573 28.91 28.74 26.69
CA TRP A 573 28.24 29.09 25.44
C TRP A 573 26.85 29.65 25.75
N GLY A 574 26.70 30.97 25.75
CA GLY A 574 25.55 31.69 26.29
C GLY A 574 25.34 31.38 27.76
N ASP A 575 24.11 30.97 28.11
CA ASP A 575 23.74 30.51 29.45
C ASP A 575 24.05 29.02 29.69
N SER A 576 24.55 28.32 28.66
CA SER A 576 24.81 26.87 28.68
C SER A 576 26.31 26.57 28.73
N ARG A 577 26.65 25.29 28.87
CA ARG A 577 28.01 24.81 28.65
C ARG A 577 28.00 23.67 27.66
N VAL A 578 28.87 23.72 26.66
CA VAL A 578 28.93 22.70 25.60
C VAL A 578 30.28 22.02 25.59
N GLN A 579 30.38 20.84 24.97
CA GLN A 579 31.65 20.11 24.76
C GLN A 579 31.98 19.97 23.28
N VAL A 580 30.97 20.11 22.42
CA VAL A 580 31.09 20.03 20.97
C VAL A 580 30.50 21.29 20.35
N VAL A 581 31.22 21.85 19.38
CA VAL A 581 30.76 22.98 18.56
C VAL A 581 30.81 22.54 17.11
N ALA A 582 29.66 22.57 16.43
CA ALA A 582 29.53 22.19 15.03
C ALA A 582 29.11 23.43 14.22
N LEU A 583 30.08 24.15 13.65
CA LEU A 583 29.79 25.28 12.76
C LEU A 583 29.27 24.73 11.43
N VAL A 584 28.02 25.08 11.07
CA VAL A 584 27.38 24.60 9.86
C VAL A 584 27.35 25.70 8.80
N ALA A 585 27.88 25.37 7.61
CA ALA A 585 27.76 26.15 6.40
C ALA A 585 26.61 25.57 5.55
N PHE A 586 25.51 26.32 5.41
CA PHE A 586 24.34 25.89 4.64
C PHE A 586 24.39 26.35 3.18
N SER A 587 24.15 25.43 2.26
CA SER A 587 23.82 25.72 0.86
C SER A 587 22.32 25.51 0.62
N GLU A 588 21.69 26.40 -0.16
CA GLU A 588 20.26 26.33 -0.47
C GLU A 588 19.88 25.02 -1.19
N GLY A 589 20.74 24.53 -2.09
CA GLY A 589 20.49 23.32 -2.87
C GLY A 589 20.52 22.00 -2.08
N ASP A 590 21.12 22.00 -0.89
CA ASP A 590 21.27 20.80 -0.04
C ASP A 590 20.32 20.80 1.17
N ARG A 591 19.46 21.82 1.31
CA ARG A 591 18.68 22.09 2.54
C ARG A 591 17.82 20.91 3.00
N GLU A 592 17.02 20.34 2.11
CA GLU A 592 16.10 19.24 2.48
C GLU A 592 16.85 17.97 2.88
N ALA A 593 17.88 17.61 2.11
CA ALA A 593 18.71 16.44 2.40
C ALA A 593 19.45 16.58 3.74
N PHE A 594 20.02 17.76 3.99
CA PHE A 594 20.76 18.01 5.22
C PHE A 594 19.89 18.11 6.47
N GLN A 595 18.62 18.52 6.35
CA GLN A 595 17.73 18.63 7.51
C GLN A 595 17.60 17.30 8.27
N THR A 596 17.53 16.17 7.54
CA THR A 596 17.47 14.83 8.16
C THR A 596 18.74 14.54 8.97
N VAL A 597 19.91 14.86 8.41
CA VAL A 597 21.20 14.69 9.09
C VAL A 597 21.31 15.59 10.31
N PHE A 598 20.86 16.84 10.20
CA PHE A 598 20.87 17.80 11.28
C PHE A 598 20.02 17.35 12.48
N GLU A 599 18.81 16.84 12.23
CA GLU A 599 17.92 16.31 13.27
C GLU A 599 18.58 15.14 14.02
N GLN A 600 19.23 14.21 13.29
CA GLN A 600 19.99 13.11 13.89
C GLN A 600 21.15 13.59 14.76
N LEU A 601 21.90 14.62 14.32
CA LEU A 601 22.97 15.20 15.13
C LEU A 601 22.43 15.77 16.45
N VAL A 602 21.36 16.57 16.39
CA VAL A 602 20.77 17.16 17.60
C VAL A 602 20.28 16.08 18.57
N GLU A 603 19.66 15.01 18.07
CA GLU A 603 19.21 13.88 18.87
C GLU A 603 20.38 13.17 19.59
N VAL A 604 21.43 12.81 18.85
CA VAL A 604 22.63 12.15 19.39
C VAL A 604 23.27 12.98 20.51
N PHE A 605 23.39 14.29 20.31
CA PHE A 605 24.02 15.18 21.29
C PHE A 605 23.06 15.65 22.40
N SER A 606 21.79 15.21 22.38
CA SER A 606 20.85 15.37 23.51
C SER A 606 21.04 14.28 24.58
N GLU A 607 21.61 13.14 24.21
CA GLU A 607 21.83 12.00 25.10
C GLU A 607 23.21 12.06 25.78
N ARG A 608 23.24 12.11 27.12
CA ARG A 608 24.51 12.26 27.86
C ARG A 608 25.50 11.11 27.65
N GLU A 609 25.00 9.87 27.52
CA GLU A 609 25.84 8.69 27.33
C GLU A 609 26.52 8.71 25.96
N SER A 610 25.75 9.01 24.93
CA SER A 610 26.15 9.26 23.55
C SER A 610 27.23 10.33 23.44
N VAL A 611 27.00 11.50 24.03
CA VAL A 611 28.00 12.60 24.11
C VAL A 611 29.28 12.11 24.78
N SER A 612 29.18 11.47 25.94
CA SER A 612 30.34 10.99 26.70
C SER A 612 31.17 10.00 25.89
N ARG A 613 30.50 9.11 25.17
CA ARG A 613 31.12 8.12 24.29
C ARG A 613 31.86 8.79 23.13
N ILE A 614 31.22 9.71 22.42
CA ILE A 614 31.80 10.45 21.30
C ILE A 614 33.01 11.27 21.74
N VAL A 615 32.91 12.05 22.83
CA VAL A 615 34.00 12.91 23.30
C VAL A 615 35.21 12.10 23.79
N ARG A 616 34.98 10.96 24.46
CA ARG A 616 36.06 10.11 24.99
C ARG A 616 36.78 9.34 23.89
N ARG A 617 36.02 8.73 22.98
CA ARG A 617 36.54 7.80 21.96
C ARG A 617 36.85 8.46 20.62
N GLY A 618 36.22 9.60 20.31
CA GLY A 618 36.50 10.42 19.13
C GLY A 618 37.80 11.19 19.28
N THR A 619 38.93 10.48 19.23
CA THR A 619 40.24 11.06 19.49
C THR A 619 40.83 11.83 18.32
N ASP A 620 40.37 11.51 17.12
CA ASP A 620 40.67 12.12 15.85
C ASP A 620 39.38 12.12 14.99
N PHE A 621 39.47 12.66 13.77
CA PHE A 621 38.32 12.74 12.89
C PHE A 621 37.71 11.36 12.54
N PRO A 622 38.49 10.34 12.11
CA PRO A 622 37.94 9.00 11.85
C PRO A 622 37.22 8.39 13.05
N ALA A 623 37.82 8.44 14.24
CA ALA A 623 37.22 7.89 15.45
C ALA A 623 35.98 8.67 15.90
N PHE A 624 35.97 10.00 15.72
CA PHE A 624 34.79 10.82 15.98
C PHE A 624 33.63 10.39 15.08
N LEU A 625 33.89 10.23 13.78
CA LEU A 625 32.86 9.87 12.82
C LEU A 625 32.35 8.44 13.05
N ASP A 626 33.24 7.48 13.35
CA ASP A 626 32.85 6.11 13.66
C ASP A 626 31.94 6.02 14.90
N GLU A 627 32.24 6.78 15.95
CA GLU A 627 31.39 6.82 17.14
C GLU A 627 30.07 7.56 16.89
N LEU A 628 30.09 8.64 16.09
CA LEU A 628 28.87 9.34 15.70
C LEU A 628 27.92 8.41 14.92
N VAL A 629 28.42 7.70 13.92
CA VAL A 629 27.66 6.71 13.13
C VAL A 629 27.15 5.60 14.04
N ALA A 630 27.99 5.06 14.92
CA ALA A 630 27.61 3.97 15.82
C ALA A 630 26.49 4.36 16.79
N VAL A 631 26.40 5.62 17.20
CA VAL A 631 25.35 6.11 18.09
C VAL A 631 24.06 6.41 17.32
N ILE A 632 24.12 7.01 16.12
CA ILE A 632 22.93 7.21 15.27
C ILE A 632 22.25 5.87 14.94
N ASP A 633 23.03 4.79 14.87
CA ASP A 633 22.56 3.44 14.56
C ASP A 633 21.75 2.76 15.68
N GLY A 634 21.96 3.17 16.95
CA GLY A 634 21.50 2.46 18.14
C GLY A 634 22.53 1.48 18.73
#